data_AF-A0A5J4PVW1-F1
#
_entry.id   AF-A0A5J4PVW1-F1
#
_cell.length_a   1.000
_cell.length_b   1.000
_cell.length_c   1.000
_cell.angle_alpha   90.00
_cell.angle_beta   90.00
_cell.angle_gamma   90.00
#
_symmetry.space_group_name_H-M   'P 1'
#
loop_
_entity.id
_entity.type
_entity.pdbx_description
1 polymer ?
#
loop_
_entity_poly.entity_id
_entity_poly.type
_entity_poly.pdbx_seq_one_letter_code
_entity_poly.pdbx_strand_id
1 'polypeptide(L)'
;MLIDDLQKYGYNSNIVPQNGYNDWKYWNGVIQIGFNKLGEETGDAKYQRYTQKNFELFFKDYAYLKAIYDSKNQWNFPVAQGLNITQLDDCGAMGASLIELYMADKKPEYKAYIDMADKHIREKQLRLADGTLSRPSPIHNTVWADDLYMSVPFLARMGKLTGKTAYFDEVARQVSPV
;
A
#
# COMPACT_ATOMS: atom_id res chain seq x y z
N MET A 1 24.18 -9.01 12.81
CA MET A 1 24.66 -7.98 11.86
C MET A 1 23.45 -7.24 11.35
N LEU A 2 23.35 -5.93 11.59
CA LEU A 2 22.30 -5.11 10.99
C LEU A 2 22.69 -4.92 9.52
N ILE A 3 21.82 -5.29 8.59
CA ILE A 3 22.02 -5.07 7.14
C ILE A 3 21.20 -3.83 6.79
N ASP A 4 21.87 -2.69 6.61
CA ASP A 4 21.27 -1.39 6.28
C ASP A 4 21.67 -0.87 4.88
N ASP A 5 22.57 -1.58 4.20
CA ASP A 5 22.97 -1.37 2.81
C ASP A 5 22.61 -2.60 1.97
N LEU A 6 21.42 -2.54 1.38
CA LEU A 6 20.88 -3.64 0.57
C LEU A 6 21.64 -3.82 -0.74
N GLN A 7 22.31 -2.79 -1.25
CA GLN A 7 23.09 -2.88 -2.47
C GLN A 7 24.37 -3.71 -2.25
N LYS A 8 24.93 -3.63 -1.03
CA LYS A 8 26.13 -4.37 -0.65
C LYS A 8 25.88 -5.84 -0.34
N TYR A 9 24.78 -6.15 0.35
CA TYR A 9 24.51 -7.52 0.84
C TYR A 9 23.45 -8.26 0.01
N GLY A 10 22.67 -7.52 -0.77
CA GLY A 10 21.57 -8.00 -1.60
C GLY A 10 20.32 -8.36 -0.80
N TYR A 11 19.15 -8.18 -1.40
CA TYR A 11 17.95 -8.91 -0.98
C TYR A 11 17.92 -10.25 -1.74
N ASN A 12 17.67 -11.34 -1.05
CA ASN A 12 17.30 -12.62 -1.66
C ASN A 12 16.31 -13.33 -0.72
N SER A 13 15.84 -14.53 -1.07
CA SER A 13 14.90 -15.29 -0.24
C SER A 13 15.39 -15.57 1.19
N ASN A 14 16.68 -15.40 1.46
CA ASN A 14 17.33 -15.64 2.74
C ASN A 14 17.71 -14.34 3.50
N ILE A 15 17.55 -13.17 2.88
CA ILE A 15 17.78 -11.86 3.51
C ILE A 15 16.41 -11.22 3.59
N VAL A 16 15.79 -11.24 4.77
CA VAL A 16 14.44 -10.68 5.01
C VAL A 16 14.49 -9.65 6.13
N PRO A 17 13.54 -8.71 6.21
CA PRO A 17 13.43 -7.82 7.36
C PRO A 17 13.39 -8.66 8.64
N GLN A 18 14.24 -8.32 9.61
CA GLN A 18 14.26 -9.02 10.91
C GLN A 18 12.90 -8.96 11.61
N ASN A 19 12.11 -7.92 11.31
CA ASN A 19 10.78 -7.71 11.84
C ASN A 19 9.82 -7.42 10.69
N GLY A 20 8.69 -8.14 10.64
CA GLY A 20 7.64 -7.96 9.64
C GLY A 20 7.00 -6.56 9.64
N TYR A 21 7.18 -5.76 10.71
CA TYR A 21 6.77 -4.35 10.71
C TYR A 21 7.59 -3.47 9.77
N ASN A 22 8.73 -3.96 9.25
CA ASN A 22 9.54 -3.28 8.24
C ASN A 22 9.31 -3.82 6.83
N ASP A 23 8.40 -4.77 6.65
CA ASP A 23 8.04 -5.32 5.33
C ASP A 23 6.89 -4.54 4.68
N TRP A 24 6.65 -4.75 3.39
CA TRP A 24 5.51 -4.15 2.67
C TRP A 24 4.25 -4.99 2.86
N LYS A 25 3.44 -4.66 3.87
CA LYS A 25 2.25 -5.44 4.26
C LYS A 25 1.11 -4.53 4.69
N TYR A 26 -0.14 -4.90 4.39
CA TYR A 26 -1.31 -4.06 4.68
C TYR A 26 -1.41 -3.64 6.14
N TRP A 27 -1.04 -4.51 7.09
CA TRP A 27 -1.10 -4.19 8.53
C TRP A 27 -0.15 -3.07 8.90
N ASN A 28 0.99 -2.93 8.20
CA ASN A 28 1.89 -1.80 8.40
C ASN A 28 1.22 -0.51 7.93
N GLY A 29 0.48 -0.53 6.81
CA GLY A 29 -0.34 0.60 6.36
C GLY A 29 -1.41 0.99 7.39
N VAL A 30 -2.08 0.01 8.01
CA VAL A 30 -3.06 0.24 9.08
C VAL A 30 -2.40 0.93 10.29
N ILE A 31 -1.27 0.39 10.76
CA ILE A 31 -0.50 0.95 11.88
C ILE A 31 -0.04 2.37 11.57
N GLN A 32 0.45 2.62 10.35
CA GLN A 32 0.92 3.92 9.91
C GLN A 32 -0.19 4.97 9.88
N ILE A 33 -1.39 4.64 9.39
CA ILE A 33 -2.56 5.53 9.46
C ILE A 33 -2.86 5.87 10.93
N GLY A 34 -2.86 4.86 11.80
CA GLY A 34 -3.08 5.06 13.24
C GLY A 34 -2.01 5.95 13.89
N PHE A 35 -0.73 5.74 13.57
CA PHE A 35 0.38 6.54 14.08
C PHE A 35 0.35 7.97 13.57
N ASN A 36 0.02 8.18 12.29
CA ASN A 36 -0.13 9.53 11.75
C ASN A 36 -1.21 10.28 12.53
N LYS A 37 -2.38 9.67 12.73
CA LYS A 37 -3.47 10.26 13.52
C LYS A 37 -3.07 10.49 14.98
N LEU A 38 -2.39 9.53 15.61
CA LEU A 38 -1.96 9.65 16.99
C LEU A 38 -0.98 10.81 17.19
N GLY A 39 -0.04 10.99 16.26
CA GLY A 39 0.89 12.11 16.30
C GLY A 39 0.20 13.46 16.06
N GLU A 40 -0.85 13.52 15.24
CA GLU A 40 -1.67 14.73 15.07
C GLU A 40 -2.36 15.13 16.38
N GLU A 41 -3.00 14.15 17.05
CA GLU A 41 -3.77 14.40 18.28
C GLU A 41 -2.88 14.70 19.50
N THR A 42 -1.69 14.11 19.56
CA THR A 42 -0.80 14.24 20.73
C THR A 42 0.29 15.30 20.55
N GLY A 43 0.59 15.70 19.32
CA GLY A 43 1.75 16.52 18.98
C GLY A 43 3.09 15.80 19.08
N ASP A 44 3.11 14.50 19.40
CA ASP A 44 4.35 13.72 19.49
C ASP A 44 4.80 13.22 18.11
N ALA A 45 5.77 13.93 17.54
CA ALA A 45 6.30 13.67 16.20
C ALA A 45 6.94 12.27 16.02
N LYS A 46 7.17 11.50 17.09
CA LYS A 46 7.73 10.14 16.97
C LYS A 46 6.83 9.21 16.16
N TYR A 47 5.51 9.42 16.20
CA TYR A 47 4.55 8.56 15.52
C TYR A 47 4.59 8.78 14.00
N GLN A 48 4.53 10.03 13.51
CA GLN A 48 4.71 10.30 12.07
C GLN A 48 6.11 9.92 11.58
N ARG A 49 7.15 10.13 12.42
CA ARG A 49 8.53 9.76 12.08
C ARG A 49 8.69 8.25 11.87
N TYR A 50 7.93 7.42 12.58
CA TYR A 50 7.92 5.97 12.33
C TYR A 50 7.42 5.66 10.92
N THR A 51 6.29 6.25 10.52
CA THR A 51 5.72 6.09 9.18
C THR A 51 6.70 6.54 8.10
N GLN A 52 7.33 7.71 8.26
CA GLN A 52 8.35 8.21 7.33
C GLN A 52 9.51 7.23 7.16
N LYS A 53 10.10 6.77 8.27
CA LYS A 53 11.23 5.82 8.23
C LYS A 53 10.86 4.49 7.58
N ASN A 54 9.64 4.00 7.78
CA ASN A 54 9.18 2.76 7.16
C ASN A 54 9.16 2.87 5.62
N PHE A 55 8.61 3.95 5.09
CA PHE A 55 8.63 4.18 3.64
C PHE A 55 10.02 4.49 3.10
N GLU A 56 10.87 5.20 3.86
CA GLU A 56 12.27 5.45 3.47
C GLU A 56 13.05 4.14 3.27
N LEU A 57 12.84 3.13 4.13
CA LEU A 57 13.47 1.82 3.97
C LEU A 57 13.14 1.16 2.63
N PHE A 58 11.94 1.35 2.12
CA PHE A 58 11.51 0.82 0.83
C PHE A 58 11.99 1.69 -0.34
N PHE A 59 11.74 2.99 -0.27
CA PHE A 59 11.97 3.89 -1.40
C PHE A 59 13.46 4.20 -1.65
N LYS A 60 14.30 4.18 -0.61
CA LYS A 60 15.76 4.38 -0.73
C LYS A 60 16.39 3.42 -1.74
N ASP A 61 15.96 2.16 -1.72
CA ASP A 61 16.53 1.08 -2.54
C ASP A 61 15.55 0.57 -3.61
N TYR A 62 14.47 1.30 -3.91
CA TYR A 62 13.39 0.86 -4.80
C TYR A 62 13.89 0.39 -6.18
N ALA A 63 14.77 1.17 -6.82
CA ALA A 63 15.29 0.82 -8.14
C ALA A 63 16.10 -0.48 -8.12
N TYR A 64 16.91 -0.68 -7.08
CA TYR A 64 17.69 -1.91 -6.88
C TYR A 64 16.76 -3.09 -6.61
N LEU A 65 15.84 -2.96 -5.66
CA LEU A 65 14.82 -3.95 -5.33
C LEU A 65 14.02 -4.40 -6.57
N LYS A 66 13.60 -3.43 -7.39
CA LYS A 66 12.87 -3.69 -8.64
C LYS A 66 13.72 -4.45 -9.66
N ALA A 67 15.02 -4.18 -9.75
CA ALA A 67 15.93 -4.83 -10.69
C ALA A 67 16.21 -6.30 -10.36
N ILE A 68 16.23 -6.65 -9.07
CA ILE A 68 16.51 -8.02 -8.61
C ILE A 68 15.25 -8.88 -8.42
N TYR A 69 14.06 -8.27 -8.40
CA TYR A 69 12.80 -9.00 -8.25
C TYR A 69 12.35 -9.65 -9.57
N ASP A 70 12.33 -10.99 -9.59
CA ASP A 70 12.04 -11.78 -10.80
C ASP A 70 10.55 -11.87 -11.17
N SER A 71 9.66 -11.24 -10.39
CA SER A 71 8.21 -11.24 -10.58
C SER A 71 7.50 -12.60 -10.48
N LYS A 72 8.19 -13.68 -10.08
CA LYS A 72 7.60 -15.02 -10.03
C LYS A 72 7.11 -15.44 -8.65
N ASN A 73 7.64 -14.85 -7.59
CA ASN A 73 7.26 -15.22 -6.22
C ASN A 73 7.22 -14.02 -5.28
N GLN A 74 6.06 -13.38 -5.17
CA GLN A 74 5.86 -12.27 -4.24
C GLN A 74 5.86 -12.65 -2.75
N TRP A 75 5.67 -13.94 -2.44
CA TRP A 75 5.55 -14.40 -1.05
C TRP A 75 6.92 -14.65 -0.38
N ASN A 76 7.93 -14.94 -1.19
CA ASN A 76 9.28 -15.27 -0.73
C ASN A 76 10.31 -14.16 -1.02
N PHE A 77 9.87 -13.03 -1.56
CA PHE A 77 10.71 -11.86 -1.77
C PHE A 77 10.22 -10.71 -0.87
N PRO A 78 11.07 -10.18 0.02
CA PRO A 78 10.71 -9.07 0.87
C PRO A 78 10.23 -7.87 0.08
N VAL A 79 9.25 -7.15 0.63
CA VAL A 79 8.64 -5.96 0.03
C VAL A 79 8.07 -6.14 -1.38
N ALA A 80 7.97 -7.38 -1.90
CA ALA A 80 7.53 -7.64 -3.27
C ALA A 80 6.14 -7.08 -3.57
N GLN A 81 5.25 -7.07 -2.58
CA GLN A 81 3.89 -6.52 -2.71
C GLN A 81 3.91 -5.00 -3.01
N GLY A 82 4.95 -4.28 -2.59
CA GLY A 82 5.19 -2.90 -2.98
C GLY A 82 5.75 -2.74 -4.40
N LEU A 83 6.39 -3.78 -4.94
CA LEU A 83 7.00 -3.77 -6.27
C LEU A 83 6.04 -4.29 -7.36
N ASN A 84 5.10 -5.15 -7.00
CA ASN A 84 4.16 -5.82 -7.89
C ASN A 84 2.82 -6.03 -7.18
N ILE A 85 1.86 -5.16 -7.46
CA ILE A 85 0.52 -5.22 -6.88
C ILE A 85 -0.30 -6.28 -7.62
N THR A 86 -0.72 -7.31 -6.90
CA THR A 86 -1.55 -8.41 -7.43
C THR A 86 -2.95 -8.46 -6.81
N GLN A 87 -3.14 -7.82 -5.66
CA GLN A 87 -4.40 -7.79 -4.91
C GLN A 87 -4.51 -6.50 -4.07
N LEU A 88 -5.71 -6.25 -3.54
CA LEU A 88 -5.98 -5.09 -2.69
C LEU A 88 -5.08 -5.04 -1.44
N ASP A 89 -4.79 -6.18 -0.82
CA ASP A 89 -3.91 -6.29 0.37
C ASP A 89 -2.47 -5.78 0.11
N ASP A 90 -2.03 -5.77 -1.15
CA ASP A 90 -0.69 -5.33 -1.52
C ASP A 90 -0.58 -3.80 -1.54
N CYS A 91 -1.71 -3.08 -1.65
CA CYS A 91 -1.71 -1.65 -1.98
C CYS A 91 -2.67 -0.76 -1.21
N GLY A 92 -3.81 -1.25 -0.74
CA GLY A 92 -4.86 -0.44 -0.15
C GLY A 92 -4.41 0.39 1.05
N ALA A 93 -4.10 -0.31 2.15
CA ALA A 93 -3.72 0.34 3.39
C ALA A 93 -2.37 1.07 3.29
N MET A 94 -1.38 0.48 2.61
CA MET A 94 -0.06 1.10 2.40
C MET A 94 -0.15 2.34 1.49
N GLY A 95 -0.94 2.28 0.42
CA GLY A 95 -1.17 3.43 -0.44
C GLY A 95 -1.91 4.54 0.31
N ALA A 96 -2.89 4.18 1.15
CA ALA A 96 -3.64 5.14 1.95
C ALA A 96 -2.73 5.89 2.95
N SER A 97 -1.83 5.20 3.67
CA SER A 97 -0.85 5.86 4.53
C SER A 97 0.17 6.68 3.73
N LEU A 98 0.58 6.21 2.54
CA LEU A 98 1.53 6.94 1.69
C LEU A 98 0.95 8.24 1.14
N ILE A 99 -0.35 8.31 0.85
CA ILE A 99 -1.00 9.56 0.42
C ILE A 99 -0.83 10.66 1.47
N GLU A 100 -0.95 10.34 2.77
CA GLU A 100 -0.77 11.32 3.84
C GLU A 100 0.65 11.88 3.87
N LEU A 101 1.66 11.01 3.75
CA LEU A 101 3.05 11.45 3.61
C LEU A 101 3.26 12.28 2.34
N TYR A 102 2.71 11.84 1.21
CA TYR A 102 2.80 12.58 -0.05
C TYR A 102 2.13 13.96 0.04
N MET A 103 1.11 14.13 0.88
CA MET A 103 0.51 15.44 1.13
C MET A 103 1.44 16.39 1.88
N ALA A 104 2.28 15.86 2.79
CA ALA A 104 3.29 16.63 3.52
C ALA A 104 4.58 16.86 2.71
N ASP A 105 5.01 15.88 1.92
CA ASP A 105 6.23 15.90 1.12
C ASP A 105 6.02 15.26 -0.26
N LYS A 106 6.03 16.11 -1.30
CA LYS A 106 5.58 15.77 -2.66
C LYS A 106 6.65 15.03 -3.47
N LYS A 107 7.06 13.86 -3.02
CA LYS A 107 8.09 13.07 -3.72
C LYS A 107 7.55 12.33 -4.96
N PRO A 108 8.26 12.35 -6.11
CA PRO A 108 7.84 11.65 -7.33
C PRO A 108 7.64 10.14 -7.15
N GLU A 109 8.50 9.49 -6.38
CA GLU A 109 8.42 8.05 -6.11
C GLU A 109 7.17 7.67 -5.32
N TYR A 110 6.72 8.53 -4.41
CA TYR A 110 5.46 8.32 -3.68
C TYR A 110 4.29 8.42 -4.64
N LYS A 111 4.29 9.45 -5.50
CA LYS A 111 3.26 9.63 -6.52
C LYS A 111 3.20 8.44 -7.49
N ALA A 112 4.34 7.93 -7.93
CA ALA A 112 4.41 6.78 -8.82
C ALA A 112 3.78 5.52 -8.20
N TYR A 113 4.04 5.26 -6.91
CA TYR A 113 3.38 4.15 -6.22
C TYR A 113 1.87 4.39 -6.06
N ILE A 114 1.46 5.59 -5.63
CA ILE A 114 0.04 5.96 -5.47
C ILE A 114 -0.72 5.74 -6.79
N ASP A 115 -0.15 6.16 -7.91
CA ASP A 115 -0.76 5.97 -9.24
C ASP A 115 -0.85 4.49 -9.62
N MET A 116 0.15 3.68 -9.27
CA MET A 116 0.13 2.24 -9.49
C MET A 116 -0.96 1.55 -8.66
N ALA A 117 -1.13 1.94 -7.40
CA ALA A 117 -2.19 1.47 -6.52
C ALA A 117 -3.58 1.88 -7.03
N ASP A 118 -3.73 3.14 -7.45
CA ASP A 118 -4.98 3.66 -8.00
C ASP A 118 -5.42 2.87 -9.23
N LYS A 119 -4.49 2.66 -10.17
CA LYS A 119 -4.72 1.87 -11.37
C LYS A 119 -5.13 0.43 -11.03
N HIS A 120 -4.47 -0.19 -10.05
CA HIS A 120 -4.83 -1.54 -9.65
C HIS A 120 -6.27 -1.61 -9.11
N ILE A 121 -6.60 -0.79 -8.12
CA ILE A 121 -7.91 -0.81 -7.44
C ILE A 121 -9.05 -0.48 -8.42
N ARG A 122 -8.86 0.54 -9.26
CA ARG A 122 -9.94 1.00 -10.16
C ARG A 122 -10.08 0.20 -11.44
N GLU A 123 -8.98 -0.28 -12.02
CA GLU A 123 -8.98 -0.84 -13.37
C GLU A 123 -8.64 -2.33 -13.44
N LYS A 124 -7.92 -2.89 -12.45
CA LYS A 124 -7.41 -4.27 -12.52
C LYS A 124 -8.07 -5.23 -11.54
N GLN A 125 -8.44 -4.78 -10.36
CA GLN A 125 -9.05 -5.64 -9.36
C GLN A 125 -10.34 -6.24 -9.92
N LEU A 126 -10.55 -7.54 -9.68
CA LEU A 126 -11.75 -8.25 -10.11
C LEU A 126 -12.99 -7.62 -9.50
N ARG A 127 -14.08 -7.60 -10.27
CA ARG A 127 -15.37 -7.03 -9.85
C ARG A 127 -16.52 -7.96 -10.23
N LEU A 128 -17.56 -7.94 -9.43
CA LEU A 128 -18.88 -8.45 -9.80
C LEU A 128 -19.49 -7.59 -10.92
N ALA A 129 -20.61 -8.06 -11.48
CA ALA A 129 -21.30 -7.37 -12.58
C ALA A 129 -21.82 -5.97 -12.19
N ASP A 130 -22.17 -5.77 -10.92
CA ASP A 130 -22.60 -4.47 -10.35
C ASP A 130 -21.43 -3.52 -10.06
N GLY A 131 -20.19 -3.97 -10.26
CA GLY A 131 -18.97 -3.21 -9.99
C GLY A 131 -18.40 -3.38 -8.58
N THR A 132 -18.98 -4.21 -7.71
CA THR A 132 -18.44 -4.54 -6.39
C THR A 132 -17.08 -5.24 -6.52
N LEU A 133 -16.08 -4.79 -5.78
CA LEU A 133 -14.76 -5.43 -5.76
C LEU A 133 -14.88 -6.87 -5.22
N SER A 134 -14.23 -7.81 -5.90
CA SER A 134 -14.26 -9.23 -5.55
C SER A 134 -12.89 -9.87 -5.74
N ARG A 135 -12.76 -11.14 -5.31
CA ARG A 135 -11.52 -11.92 -5.39
C ARG A 135 -11.65 -13.12 -6.33
N PRO A 136 -10.55 -13.52 -7.01
CA PRO A 136 -10.53 -14.72 -7.85
C PRO A 136 -10.40 -16.03 -7.06
N SER A 137 -10.06 -15.95 -5.77
CA SER A 137 -9.71 -17.07 -4.89
C SER A 137 -10.22 -16.79 -3.46
N PRO A 138 -10.61 -17.80 -2.66
CA PRO A 138 -10.61 -19.24 -2.96
C PRO A 138 -11.73 -19.68 -3.92
N ILE A 139 -12.79 -18.88 -4.03
CA ILE A 139 -13.87 -19.07 -5.01
C ILE A 139 -13.91 -17.79 -5.86
N HIS A 140 -14.01 -17.95 -7.18
CA HIS A 140 -14.08 -16.82 -8.10
C HIS A 140 -15.30 -15.94 -7.79
N ASN A 141 -15.14 -14.62 -7.89
CA ASN A 141 -16.18 -13.64 -7.57
C ASN A 141 -16.66 -13.68 -6.11
N THR A 142 -15.78 -13.98 -5.17
CA THR A 142 -16.11 -13.85 -3.74
C THR A 142 -15.88 -12.42 -3.27
N VAL A 143 -16.85 -11.84 -2.58
CA VAL A 143 -16.70 -10.53 -1.90
C VAL A 143 -16.23 -10.77 -0.48
N TRP A 144 -15.15 -10.09 -0.09
CA TRP A 144 -14.62 -10.15 1.27
C TRP A 144 -14.89 -8.83 1.98
N ALA A 145 -15.34 -8.88 3.23
CA ALA A 145 -15.58 -7.67 4.02
C ALA A 145 -14.30 -6.83 4.17
N ASP A 146 -13.15 -7.50 4.25
CA ASP A 146 -11.82 -6.91 4.29
C ASP A 146 -11.54 -5.98 3.10
N ASP A 147 -12.06 -6.30 1.90
CA ASP A 147 -11.83 -5.52 0.68
C ASP A 147 -12.43 -4.11 0.76
N LEU A 148 -13.42 -3.90 1.64
CA LEU A 148 -13.91 -2.57 1.94
C LEU A 148 -12.80 -1.71 2.58
N TYR A 149 -12.09 -2.25 3.57
CA TYR A 149 -10.97 -1.54 4.20
C TYR A 149 -9.74 -1.48 3.27
N MET A 150 -9.53 -2.48 2.41
CA MET A 150 -8.39 -2.47 1.48
C MET A 150 -8.62 -1.59 0.24
N SER A 151 -9.77 -0.94 0.11
CA SER A 151 -10.07 -0.05 -1.02
C SER A 151 -10.55 1.34 -0.58
N VAL A 152 -11.55 1.42 0.30
CA VAL A 152 -12.24 2.67 0.64
C VAL A 152 -11.34 3.73 1.28
N PRO A 153 -10.48 3.42 2.27
CA PRO A 153 -9.56 4.39 2.86
C PRO A 153 -8.60 5.02 1.84
N PHE A 154 -8.16 4.24 0.85
CA PHE A 154 -7.32 4.72 -0.24
C PHE A 154 -8.13 5.62 -1.18
N LEU A 155 -9.27 5.15 -1.66
CA LEU A 155 -10.12 5.88 -2.61
C LEU A 155 -10.61 7.21 -2.04
N ALA A 156 -11.04 7.24 -0.77
CA ALA A 156 -11.44 8.48 -0.10
C ALA A 156 -10.28 9.50 -0.02
N ARG A 157 -9.06 9.03 0.27
CA ARG A 157 -7.86 9.86 0.28
C ARG A 157 -7.47 10.33 -1.12
N MET A 158 -7.68 9.52 -2.15
CA MET A 158 -7.52 9.93 -3.55
C MET A 158 -8.53 11.01 -3.94
N GLY A 159 -9.79 10.91 -3.49
CA GLY A 159 -10.80 11.95 -3.65
C GLY A 159 -10.34 13.28 -3.06
N LYS A 160 -9.82 13.26 -1.82
CA LYS A 160 -9.24 14.45 -1.17
C LYS A 160 -8.00 14.98 -1.89
N LEU A 161 -7.08 14.09 -2.30
CA LEU A 161 -5.82 14.46 -2.95
C LEU A 161 -6.04 15.11 -4.33
N THR A 162 -7.01 14.60 -5.09
CA THR A 162 -7.23 14.99 -6.50
C THR A 162 -8.38 15.98 -6.69
N GLY A 163 -9.28 16.10 -5.71
CA GLY A 163 -10.52 16.87 -5.84
C GLY A 163 -11.55 16.26 -6.80
N LYS A 164 -11.35 15.03 -7.28
CA LYS A 164 -12.24 14.39 -8.25
C LYS A 164 -13.37 13.61 -7.54
N THR A 165 -14.61 14.01 -7.79
CA THR A 165 -15.81 13.37 -7.21
C THR A 165 -15.93 11.88 -7.54
N ALA A 166 -15.42 11.45 -8.70
CA ALA A 166 -15.45 10.04 -9.12
C ALA A 166 -14.83 9.06 -8.11
N TYR A 167 -13.90 9.50 -7.25
CA TYR A 167 -13.38 8.67 -6.17
C TYR A 167 -14.39 8.45 -5.05
N PHE A 168 -15.16 9.48 -4.69
CA PHE A 168 -16.20 9.37 -3.67
C PHE A 168 -17.40 8.58 -4.19
N ASP A 169 -17.73 8.69 -5.47
CA ASP A 169 -18.75 7.86 -6.11
C ASP A 169 -18.36 6.37 -6.07
N GLU A 170 -17.08 6.08 -6.32
CA GLU A 170 -16.54 4.72 -6.19
C GLU A 170 -16.61 4.22 -4.74
N VAL A 171 -16.25 5.06 -3.76
CA VAL A 171 -16.42 4.72 -2.34
C VAL A 171 -17.87 4.38 -2.01
N ALA A 172 -18.83 5.22 -2.43
CA ALA A 172 -20.25 4.99 -2.18
C ALA A 172 -20.72 3.68 -2.79
N ARG A 173 -20.29 3.36 -4.01
CA ARG A 173 -20.59 2.08 -4.68
C ARG A 173 -20.08 0.88 -3.89
N GLN A 174 -18.84 0.93 -3.38
CA GLN A 174 -18.27 -0.20 -2.62
C GLN A 174 -18.92 -0.38 -1.24
N VAL A 175 -19.39 0.70 -0.60
CA VAL A 175 -20.05 0.63 0.72
C VAL A 175 -21.50 0.14 0.61
N SER A 176 -22.20 0.49 -0.46
CA SER A 176 -23.61 0.14 -0.68
C SER A 176 -23.81 -0.41 -2.09
N PRO A 177 -23.32 -1.63 -2.38
CA PRO A 177 -23.53 -2.28 -3.66
C PRO A 177 -25.03 -2.55 -3.89
N VAL A 178 -25.48 -2.37 -5.14
CA VAL A 178 -26.90 -2.42 -5.55
C VAL A 178 -27.13 -3.60 -6.48
#